data_AF-A0A1S1T419-F1
#
_entry.id   AF-A0A1S1T419-F1
#
_cell.length_a   1.000
_cell.length_b   1.000
_cell.length_c   1.000
_cell.angle_alpha   90.00
_cell.angle_beta   90.00
_cell.angle_gamma   90.00
#
_symmetry.space_group_name_H-M   'P 1'
#
loop_
_entity.id
_entity.type
_entity.pdbx_description
1 polymer ?
#
loop_
_entity_poly.entity_id
_entity_poly.type
_entity_poly.pdbx_seq_one_letter_code
_entity_poly.pdbx_strand_id
1 'polypeptide(L)'
;MPRFKGENTANVTAKKELSELTFQERLAVGLERIKAKRGWKNKDIAAKLGVTEGYMSEVVRGMRDVKLTMLDKLTRELEVSIYELFEVSEEELAPKAPKGARRSKKKSG
;
A
#
# COMPACT_ATOMS: atom_id res chain seq x y z
N MET A 1 13.33 -23.54 -24.49
CA MET A 1 13.17 -22.85 -23.20
C MET A 1 11.68 -22.81 -22.86
N PRO A 2 11.21 -23.48 -21.79
CA PRO A 2 9.80 -23.51 -21.46
C PRO A 2 9.36 -22.15 -20.89
N ARG A 3 8.32 -21.58 -21.49
CA ARG A 3 7.64 -20.35 -21.08
C ARG A 3 6.84 -20.64 -19.82
N PHE A 4 7.21 -20.01 -18.69
CA PHE A 4 6.37 -20.02 -17.49
C PHE A 4 5.03 -19.36 -17.81
N LYS A 5 3.98 -20.18 -17.79
CA LYS A 5 2.59 -19.77 -17.96
C LYS A 5 2.24 -19.05 -16.66
N GLY A 6 2.18 -17.72 -16.71
CA GLY A 6 1.74 -16.90 -15.58
C GLY A 6 0.31 -17.29 -15.25
N GLU A 7 0.15 -18.09 -14.21
CA GLU A 7 -1.15 -18.40 -13.63
C GLU A 7 -1.74 -17.09 -13.13
N ASN A 8 -2.92 -16.82 -13.67
CA ASN A 8 -3.72 -15.64 -13.45
C ASN A 8 -4.18 -15.66 -11.98
N THR A 9 -3.45 -15.03 -11.07
CA THR A 9 -3.88 -14.77 -9.69
C THR A 9 -4.89 -13.61 -9.65
N ALA A 10 -5.87 -13.66 -10.55
CA ALA A 10 -7.12 -12.96 -10.36
C ALA A 10 -8.01 -13.89 -9.55
N ASN A 11 -8.44 -13.42 -8.37
CA ASN A 11 -9.50 -13.99 -7.53
C ASN A 11 -9.05 -14.86 -6.34
N VAL A 12 -8.53 -14.20 -5.29
CA VAL A 12 -8.89 -14.55 -3.90
C VAL A 12 -9.03 -13.23 -3.13
N THR A 13 -10.12 -12.50 -3.33
CA THR A 13 -10.56 -11.50 -2.35
C THR A 13 -11.25 -12.25 -1.22
N ALA A 14 -10.46 -13.00 -0.43
CA ALA A 14 -10.91 -13.47 0.86
C ALA A 14 -11.09 -12.22 1.73
N LYS A 15 -12.31 -11.97 2.21
CA LYS A 15 -12.54 -11.03 3.31
C LYS A 15 -11.71 -11.55 4.48
N LYS A 16 -10.57 -10.91 4.72
CA LYS A 16 -9.70 -11.23 5.84
C LYS A 16 -10.26 -10.49 7.06
N GLU A 17 -10.54 -11.23 8.12
CA GLU A 17 -11.00 -10.66 9.40
C GLU A 17 -9.90 -9.76 9.98
N LEU A 18 -10.29 -8.75 10.78
CA LEU A 18 -9.37 -7.76 11.34
C LEU A 18 -8.24 -8.42 12.14
N SER A 19 -8.52 -9.54 12.81
CA SER A 19 -7.60 -10.33 13.61
C SER A 19 -6.52 -11.07 12.80
N GLU A 20 -6.77 -11.31 11.51
CA GLU A 20 -5.86 -12.08 10.65
C GLU A 20 -4.88 -11.19 9.86
N LEU A 21 -5.06 -9.88 9.92
CA LEU A 21 -4.19 -8.93 9.24
C LEU A 21 -2.77 -8.98 9.81
N THR A 22 -1.81 -9.18 8.91
CA THR A 22 -0.39 -9.07 9.24
C THR A 22 -0.04 -7.61 9.55
N PHE A 23 1.09 -7.40 10.22
CA PHE A 23 1.59 -6.04 10.47
C PHE A 23 1.83 -5.27 9.17
N GLN A 24 2.27 -5.93 8.10
CA GLN A 24 2.46 -5.31 6.79
C GLN A 24 1.15 -4.84 6.19
N GLU A 25 0.09 -5.65 6.27
CA GLU A 25 -1.24 -5.28 5.77
C GLU A 25 -1.83 -4.12 6.58
N ARG A 26 -1.68 -4.14 7.91
CA ARG A 26 -2.11 -3.03 8.79
C ARG A 26 -1.38 -1.73 8.45
N LEU A 27 -0.06 -1.80 8.28
CA LEU A 27 0.74 -0.64 7.88
C LEU A 27 0.31 -0.10 6.51
N ALA A 28 0.05 -0.98 5.54
CA ALA A 28 -0.41 -0.59 4.21
C ALA A 28 -1.76 0.16 4.28
N VAL A 29 -2.71 -0.34 5.06
CA VAL A 29 -4.02 0.29 5.28
C VAL A 29 -3.87 1.65 5.97
N GLY A 30 -3.10 1.71 7.07
CA GLY A 30 -2.86 2.96 7.79
C GLY A 30 -2.17 4.03 6.94
N LEU A 31 -1.18 3.64 6.12
CA LEU A 31 -0.53 4.54 5.16
C LEU A 31 -1.48 5.02 4.08
N GLU A 32 -2.34 4.15 3.53
CA GLU A 32 -3.32 4.55 2.53
C GLU A 32 -4.30 5.58 3.09
N ARG A 33 -4.73 5.38 4.34
CA ARG A 33 -5.58 6.32 5.07
C ARG A 33 -4.92 7.66 5.32
N ILE A 34 -3.70 7.69 5.86
CA ILE A 34 -2.95 8.93 6.11
C ILE A 34 -2.75 9.68 4.79
N LYS A 35 -2.40 8.96 3.73
CA LYS A 35 -2.26 9.50 2.37
C LYS A 35 -3.57 10.13 1.88
N ALA A 36 -4.70 9.45 2.06
CA ALA A 36 -6.00 9.96 1.65
C ALA A 36 -6.42 11.20 2.46
N LYS A 37 -6.25 11.18 3.79
CA LYS A 37 -6.55 12.31 4.69
C LYS A 37 -5.76 13.57 4.32
N ARG A 38 -4.51 13.42 3.88
CA ARG A 38 -3.60 14.54 3.55
C ARG A 38 -3.53 14.87 2.05
N GLY A 39 -4.26 14.16 1.20
CA GLY A 39 -4.23 14.35 -0.25
C GLY A 39 -2.88 14.02 -0.90
N TRP A 40 -2.05 13.22 -0.25
CA TRP A 40 -0.71 12.87 -0.73
C TRP A 40 -0.76 11.78 -1.80
N LYS A 41 0.31 11.68 -2.59
CA LYS A 41 0.61 10.57 -3.49
C LYS A 41 1.81 9.79 -2.97
N ASN A 42 2.03 8.59 -3.50
CA ASN A 42 3.17 7.76 -3.10
C ASN A 42 4.51 8.48 -3.32
N LYS A 43 4.63 9.26 -4.41
CA LYS A 43 5.80 10.12 -4.67
C LYS A 43 6.06 11.16 -3.58
N ASP A 44 5.02 11.70 -2.94
CA ASP A 44 5.16 12.77 -1.95
C ASP A 44 5.70 12.20 -0.63
N ILE A 45 5.17 11.04 -0.23
CA ILE A 45 5.67 10.27 0.92
C ILE A 45 7.10 9.81 0.64
N ALA A 46 7.37 9.29 -0.55
CA ALA A 46 8.70 8.86 -0.95
C ALA A 46 9.73 10.01 -0.88
N ALA A 47 9.36 11.20 -1.35
CA ALA A 47 10.20 12.39 -1.28
C ALA A 47 10.51 12.80 0.17
N LYS A 48 9.50 12.83 1.05
CA LYS A 48 9.69 13.10 2.49
C LYS A 48 10.63 12.09 3.15
N LEU A 49 10.49 10.82 2.81
CA LEU A 49 11.31 9.75 3.38
C LEU A 49 12.68 9.60 2.69
N GLY A 50 12.96 10.35 1.61
CA GLY A 50 14.19 10.19 0.83
C GLY A 50 14.34 8.78 0.22
N VAL A 51 13.24 8.16 -0.20
CA VAL A 51 13.22 6.83 -0.85
C VAL A 51 12.62 6.93 -2.25
N THR A 52 12.66 5.83 -3.00
CA THR A 52 12.07 5.80 -4.34
C THR A 52 10.54 5.66 -4.28
N GLU A 53 9.83 6.23 -5.25
CA GLU A 53 8.38 6.05 -5.38
C GLU A 53 8.01 4.56 -5.55
N GLY A 54 8.85 3.79 -6.26
CA GLY A 54 8.68 2.35 -6.44
C GLY A 54 8.69 1.60 -5.12
N TYR A 55 9.71 1.85 -4.28
CA TYR A 55 9.78 1.28 -2.92
C TYR A 55 8.54 1.63 -2.11
N MET A 56 8.10 2.90 -2.15
CA MET A 56 6.91 3.31 -1.41
C MET A 56 5.62 2.66 -1.93
N SER A 57 5.54 2.42 -3.23
CA SER A 57 4.43 1.68 -3.84
C SER A 57 4.35 0.24 -3.36
N GLU A 58 5.49 -0.44 -3.19
CA GLU A 58 5.54 -1.79 -2.63
C GLU A 58 5.10 -1.82 -1.17
N VAL A 59 5.59 -0.87 -0.36
CA VAL A 59 5.23 -0.75 1.06
C VAL A 59 3.73 -0.47 1.24
N VAL A 60 3.17 0.49 0.49
CA VAL A 60 1.73 0.83 0.57
C VAL A 60 0.83 -0.32 0.06
N ARG A 61 1.38 -1.29 -0.67
CA ARG A 61 0.67 -2.50 -1.09
C ARG A 61 0.89 -3.69 -0.14
N GLY A 62 1.64 -3.51 0.95
CA GLY A 62 2.00 -4.59 1.87
C GLY A 62 2.94 -5.63 1.25
N MET A 63 3.58 -5.33 0.11
CA MET A 63 4.45 -6.26 -0.62
C MET A 63 5.90 -6.27 -0.11
N ARG A 64 6.23 -5.40 0.86
CA ARG A 64 7.59 -5.22 1.34
C ARG A 64 7.65 -4.99 2.84
N ASP A 65 8.57 -5.70 3.48
CA ASP A 65 8.91 -5.48 4.87
C ASP A 65 9.64 -4.15 5.07
N VAL A 66 9.27 -3.47 6.15
CA VAL A 66 9.83 -2.19 6.55
C VAL A 66 10.64 -2.41 7.83
N LYS A 67 11.90 -1.97 7.82
CA LYS A 67 12.75 -2.01 9.02
C LYS A 67 12.24 -1.02 10.06
N LEU A 68 12.50 -1.28 11.34
CA LEU A 68 12.13 -0.36 12.44
C LEU A 68 12.70 1.06 12.24
N THR A 69 13.88 1.19 11.65
CA THR A 69 14.48 2.49 11.32
C THR A 69 13.64 3.28 10.31
N MET A 70 13.04 2.61 9.33
CA MET A 70 12.12 3.24 8.38
C MET A 70 10.77 3.57 9.02
N LEU A 71 10.34 2.78 10.01
CA LEU A 71 9.13 3.03 10.76
C LEU A 71 9.26 4.27 11.67
N ASP A 72 10.39 4.43 12.36
CA ASP A 72 10.73 5.65 13.09
C ASP A 72 10.74 6.86 12.13
N LYS A 73 11.37 6.73 10.95
CA LYS A 73 11.34 7.78 9.93
C LYS A 73 9.92 8.14 9.47
N LEU A 74 9.06 7.14 9.25
CA LEU A 74 7.65 7.35 8.91
C LEU A 74 6.92 8.16 9.96
N THR A 75 7.07 7.81 11.24
CA THR A 75 6.39 8.54 12.33
C THR A 75 6.86 9.99 12.42
N ARG A 76 8.16 10.25 12.25
CA ARG A 76 8.74 11.60 12.33
C ARG A 76 8.39 12.46 11.13
N GLU A 77 8.62 11.97 9.91
CA GLU A 77 8.45 12.76 8.67
C GLU A 77 6.98 12.97 8.29
N LEU A 78 6.11 12.04 8.71
CA LEU A 78 4.67 12.17 8.51
C LEU A 78 3.98 12.77 9.73
N GLU A 79 4.68 13.03 10.84
CA GLU A 79 4.09 13.56 12.07
C GLU A 79 2.84 12.76 12.49
N VAL A 80 3.02 11.45 12.60
CA VAL A 80 1.97 10.50 13.01
C VAL A 80 2.52 9.58 14.09
N SER A 81 1.64 9.14 14.97
CA SER A 81 1.99 8.13 15.96
C SER A 81 2.13 6.76 15.32
N ILE A 82 2.85 5.86 16.01
CA ILE A 82 2.91 4.45 15.61
C ILE A 82 1.52 3.81 15.61
N TYR A 83 0.66 4.20 16.55
CA TYR A 83 -0.71 3.73 16.65
C TYR A 83 -1.49 4.07 15.38
N GLU A 84 -1.41 5.32 14.91
CA GLU A 84 -2.10 5.76 13.68
C GLU A 84 -1.62 5.03 12.42
N LEU A 85 -0.39 4.50 12.39
CA LEU A 85 0.14 3.73 11.28
C LEU A 85 -0.44 2.30 11.22
N PHE A 86 -0.83 1.72 12.36
CA PHE A 86 -1.28 0.32 12.45
C PHE A 86 -2.75 0.16 12.84
N GLU A 87 -3.41 1.25 13.24
CA GLU A 87 -4.85 1.27 13.48
C GLU A 87 -5.57 1.02 12.16
N VAL A 88 -6.41 -0.02 12.18
CA VAL A 88 -7.28 -0.41 11.07
C VAL A 88 -8.70 -0.48 11.61
N SER A 89 -9.63 0.14 10.91
CA SER A 89 -11.06 0.04 11.21
C SER A 89 -11.77 -0.87 10.22
N GLU A 90 -12.93 -1.42 10.60
CA GLU A 90 -13.71 -2.33 9.74
C GLU A 90 -14.14 -1.66 8.43
N GLU A 91 -14.38 -0.34 8.44
CA GLU A 91 -14.75 0.44 7.25
C GLU A 91 -13.63 0.49 6.20
N GLU A 92 -12.38 0.37 6.64
CA GLU A 92 -11.21 0.43 5.76
C GLU A 92 -10.96 -0.90 5.05
N LEU A 93 -11.45 -2.01 5.60
CA LEU A 93 -11.43 -3.35 5.03
C LEU A 93 -12.60 -3.62 4.08
N ALA A 94 -13.60 -2.75 4.06
CA ALA A 94 -14.68 -2.84 3.09
C ALA A 94 -14.09 -2.82 1.67
N PRO A 95 -14.57 -3.68 0.75
CA PRO A 95 -14.03 -3.76 -0.60
C PRO A 95 -14.17 -2.40 -1.30
N LYS A 96 -13.08 -1.64 -1.36
CA LYS A 96 -13.00 -0.41 -2.13
C LYS A 96 -13.13 -0.82 -3.59
N ALA A 97 -14.19 -0.35 -4.26
CA ALA A 97 -14.40 -0.57 -5.69
C ALA A 97 -13.10 -0.31 -6.47
N PRO A 98 -12.72 -1.18 -7.43
CA PRO A 98 -11.43 -1.11 -8.08
C PRO A 98 -11.22 0.26 -8.74
N LYS A 99 -10.33 1.08 -8.15
CA LYS A 99 -9.90 2.34 -8.74
C LYS A 99 -8.93 2.04 -9.88
N GLY A 100 -9.47 1.82 -11.09
CA GLY A 100 -8.69 1.97 -12.32
C GLY A 100 -8.75 0.83 -13.31
N ALA A 101 -9.92 0.56 -13.90
CA ALA A 101 -9.96 0.12 -15.29
C ALA A 101 -9.56 1.31 -16.18
N ARG A 102 -8.26 1.59 -16.38
CA ARG A 102 -7.78 2.58 -17.37
C ARG A 102 -6.27 2.48 -17.63
N ARG A 103 -5.89 1.68 -18.64
CA ARG A 103 -5.02 2.10 -19.76
C ARG A 103 -5.04 1.02 -20.84
N SER A 104 -6.04 1.07 -21.74
CA SER A 104 -5.90 0.38 -23.02
C SER A 104 -4.75 1.04 -23.79
N LYS A 105 -3.90 0.21 -24.38
CA LYS A 105 -2.80 0.62 -25.26
C LYS A 105 -3.38 1.42 -26.42
N LYS A 106 -2.99 2.69 -26.58
CA LYS A 106 -3.05 3.34 -27.89
C LYS A 106 -1.72 3.07 -28.58
N LYS A 107 -1.72 2.10 -29.50
CA LYS A 107 -0.69 1.96 -30.54
C LYS A 107 -0.79 3.18 -31.44
N SER A 108 0.34 3.81 -31.72
CA SER A 108 0.57 4.83 -32.74
C SER A 108 2.08 4.81 -32.97
N GLY A 109 2.61 4.65 -34.17
CA GLY A 109 2.13 4.34 -35.50
C GLY A 109 3.36 3.86 -36.28
#